data_AF-A0A1G9ARS4-F1
#
_entry.id   AF-A0A1G9ARS4-F1
#
_cell.length_a   1.000
_cell.length_b   1.000
_cell.length_c   1.000
_cell.angle_alpha   90.00
_cell.angle_beta   90.00
_cell.angle_gamma   90.00
#
_symmetry.space_group_name_H-M   'P 1'
#
loop_
_entity.id
_entity.type
_entity.pdbx_description
1 polymer ?
#
loop_
_entity_poly.entity_id
_entity_poly.type
_entity_poly.pdbx_seq_one_letter_code
_entity_poly.pdbx_strand_id
1 'polypeptide(L)'
;MARAKTGTGRLRTRTAAVALASCAMAAGLTATTAQAAQAAEANEHCVLDVSTRNHTCHETLAEARQQGRRIADTTGELIGATVFEDAEYGGSSLTITVPEPCPKNDKVDFWLDLDDYWQNRISSVQAWSTCWVWLYPDSGDRAGPYKENHPDVGSYINDRTVTVGLS
;
A
#
# COMPACT_ATOMS: atom_id res chain seq x y z
N MET A 1 -26.29 -37.30 -29.38
CA MET A 1 -26.87 -38.36 -28.52
C MET A 1 -25.83 -38.61 -27.43
N ALA A 2 -26.04 -38.54 -26.11
CA ALA A 2 -27.22 -38.51 -25.26
C ALA A 2 -26.94 -37.68 -23.97
N ARG A 3 -28.04 -37.33 -23.28
CA ARG A 3 -28.20 -36.48 -22.10
C ARG A 3 -27.76 -37.14 -20.77
N ALA A 4 -27.27 -36.29 -19.86
CA ALA A 4 -27.62 -36.09 -18.44
C ALA A 4 -27.61 -37.26 -17.42
N LYS A 5 -27.11 -36.98 -16.20
CA LYS A 5 -27.99 -36.84 -15.01
C LYS A 5 -27.28 -36.27 -13.78
N THR A 6 -27.96 -35.30 -13.19
CA THR A 6 -27.86 -34.71 -11.85
C THR A 6 -27.98 -35.74 -10.73
N GLY A 7 -27.23 -35.52 -9.64
CA GLY A 7 -27.35 -36.26 -8.38
C GLY A 7 -27.64 -35.32 -7.23
N THR A 8 -28.91 -35.24 -6.84
CA THR A 8 -29.46 -34.51 -5.69
C THR A 8 -29.45 -35.43 -4.46
N GLY A 9 -28.75 -35.05 -3.39
CA GLY A 9 -28.76 -35.73 -2.08
C GLY A 9 -29.66 -35.02 -1.09
N ARG A 10 -30.57 -35.77 -0.46
CA ARG A 10 -31.79 -35.35 0.26
C ARG A 10 -31.58 -34.68 1.63
N LEU A 11 -32.50 -33.75 1.93
CA LEU A 11 -32.98 -33.44 3.28
C LEU A 11 -33.58 -34.68 3.98
N ARG A 12 -33.41 -34.79 5.31
CA ARG A 12 -34.50 -35.02 6.28
C ARG A 12 -33.97 -34.97 7.73
N THR A 13 -34.29 -33.92 8.48
CA THR A 13 -35.44 -33.83 9.42
C THR A 13 -35.25 -34.68 10.68
N ARG A 14 -35.07 -34.02 11.83
CA ARG A 14 -35.74 -34.38 13.07
C ARG A 14 -36.10 -33.11 13.84
N THR A 15 -37.40 -32.80 13.81
CA THR A 15 -38.10 -31.95 14.75
C THR A 15 -38.18 -32.65 16.12
N ALA A 16 -37.97 -31.90 17.19
CA ALA A 16 -38.59 -32.14 18.49
C ALA A 16 -38.64 -30.80 19.25
N ALA A 17 -39.86 -30.30 19.43
CA ALA A 17 -40.17 -29.18 20.29
C ALA A 17 -40.48 -29.68 21.72
N VAL A 18 -40.66 -28.71 22.62
CA VAL A 18 -41.29 -28.77 23.97
C VAL A 18 -40.30 -28.91 25.13
N ALA A 19 -40.11 -27.82 25.87
CA ALA A 19 -40.78 -27.60 27.17
C ALA A 19 -40.46 -26.20 27.72
N LEU A 20 -41.50 -25.41 27.95
CA LEU A 20 -41.47 -24.20 28.77
C LEU A 20 -41.39 -24.62 30.24
N ALA A 21 -40.33 -24.19 30.93
CA ALA A 21 -40.27 -24.19 32.39
C ALA A 21 -39.62 -22.88 32.85
N SER A 22 -40.48 -21.98 33.34
CA SER A 22 -40.14 -20.68 33.90
C SER A 22 -39.54 -20.86 35.30
N CYS A 23 -38.26 -20.54 35.46
CA CYS A 23 -37.64 -20.26 36.75
C CYS A 23 -36.86 -18.96 36.63
N ALA A 24 -37.39 -17.91 37.25
CA ALA A 24 -36.68 -16.65 37.43
C ALA A 24 -35.53 -16.87 38.43
N MET A 25 -34.30 -16.79 37.94
CA MET A 25 -33.12 -16.50 38.76
C MET A 25 -32.32 -15.40 38.08
N ALA A 26 -32.16 -14.29 38.80
CA ALA A 26 -31.31 -13.19 38.41
C ALA A 26 -29.84 -13.65 38.41
N ALA A 27 -29.22 -13.67 37.23
CA ALA A 27 -27.77 -13.73 37.06
C ALA A 27 -27.44 -12.80 35.90
N GLY A 28 -26.61 -11.79 36.17
CA GLY A 28 -26.21 -10.78 35.21
C GLY A 28 -25.61 -11.41 33.96
N LEU A 29 -26.29 -11.22 32.83
CA LEU A 29 -25.73 -11.48 31.51
C LEU A 29 -24.67 -10.40 31.25
N THR A 30 -23.42 -10.68 31.62
CA THR A 30 -22.28 -10.03 30.98
C THR A 30 -22.28 -10.51 29.53
N ALA A 31 -22.89 -9.73 28.65
CA ALA A 31 -22.74 -9.90 27.23
C ALA A 31 -21.26 -9.74 26.89
N THR A 32 -20.55 -10.85 26.71
CA THR A 32 -19.29 -10.87 25.98
C THR A 32 -19.62 -10.51 24.53
N THR A 33 -19.60 -9.22 24.22
CA THR A 33 -19.49 -8.78 22.84
C THR A 33 -18.17 -9.31 22.32
N ALA A 34 -18.23 -10.35 21.48
CA ALA A 34 -17.11 -10.76 20.65
C ALA A 34 -16.75 -9.54 19.77
N GLN A 35 -15.79 -8.77 20.22
CA GLN A 35 -15.26 -7.64 19.48
C GLN A 35 -14.46 -8.27 18.34
N ALA A 36 -15.04 -8.25 17.14
CA ALA A 36 -14.27 -8.48 15.94
C ALA A 36 -13.14 -7.43 15.96
N ALA A 37 -11.92 -7.88 16.26
CA ALA A 37 -10.74 -7.06 16.06
C ALA A 37 -10.78 -6.69 14.58
N GLN A 38 -11.02 -5.41 14.30
CA GLN A 38 -10.73 -4.87 12.99
C GLN A 38 -9.25 -5.14 12.79
N ALA A 39 -8.92 -6.07 11.90
CA ALA A 39 -7.55 -6.19 11.42
C ALA A 39 -7.24 -4.82 10.82
N ALA A 40 -6.41 -4.03 11.50
CA ALA A 40 -5.77 -2.91 10.85
C ALA A 40 -5.14 -3.49 9.59
N GLU A 41 -5.41 -2.89 8.43
CA GLU A 41 -4.71 -3.30 7.21
C GLU A 41 -3.22 -3.18 7.53
N ALA A 42 -2.49 -4.28 7.36
CA ALA A 42 -1.07 -4.28 7.67
C ALA A 42 -0.40 -3.33 6.68
N ASN A 43 0.27 -2.30 7.19
CA ASN A 43 1.06 -1.41 6.36
C ASN A 43 2.14 -2.23 5.66
N GLU A 44 2.31 -2.02 4.35
CA GLU A 44 3.35 -2.68 3.56
C GLU A 44 4.44 -1.67 3.19
N HIS A 45 5.69 -2.10 3.33
CA HIS A 45 6.84 -1.27 3.03
C HIS A 45 7.65 -1.90 1.91
N CYS A 46 7.53 -1.34 0.71
CA CYS A 46 8.10 -1.92 -0.49
C CYS A 46 9.31 -1.17 -1.02
N VAL A 47 10.14 -1.89 -1.77
CA VAL A 47 11.26 -1.38 -2.53
C VAL A 47 11.05 -1.73 -4.00
N LEU A 48 11.10 -0.70 -4.85
CA LEU A 48 11.08 -0.82 -6.30
C LEU A 48 12.45 -0.47 -6.86
N ASP A 49 13.07 -1.43 -7.51
CA ASP A 49 14.28 -1.24 -8.30
C ASP A 49 13.87 -0.89 -9.74
N VAL A 50 14.15 0.34 -10.17
CA VAL A 50 13.79 0.84 -11.51
C VAL A 50 14.53 0.12 -12.62
N SER A 51 15.78 -0.30 -12.39
CA SER A 51 16.62 -0.97 -13.37
C SER A 51 16.08 -2.36 -13.71
N THR A 52 15.71 -3.13 -12.68
CA THR A 52 15.26 -4.52 -12.83
C THR A 52 13.74 -4.67 -12.84
N ARG A 53 13.01 -3.63 -12.44
CA ARG A 53 11.56 -3.63 -12.15
C ARG A 53 11.16 -4.64 -11.08
N ASN A 54 12.10 -5.01 -10.22
CA ASN A 54 11.80 -5.91 -9.11
C ASN A 54 11.12 -5.12 -7.98
N HIS A 55 10.06 -5.70 -7.42
CA HIS A 55 9.27 -5.12 -6.33
C HIS A 55 9.27 -6.08 -5.15
N THR A 56 9.76 -5.63 -3.99
CA THR A 56 9.87 -6.48 -2.78
C THR A 56 9.33 -5.73 -1.58
N CYS A 57 8.37 -6.32 -0.88
CA CYS A 57 7.71 -5.73 0.28
C CYS A 57 8.14 -6.38 1.60
N HIS A 58 8.08 -5.60 2.66
CA HIS A 58 8.49 -5.94 4.02
C HIS A 58 7.42 -5.46 5.01
N GLU A 59 7.40 -6.11 6.18
CA GLU A 59 6.48 -5.75 7.27
C GLU A 59 6.84 -4.39 7.90
N THR A 60 8.10 -3.94 7.78
CA THR A 60 8.56 -2.71 8.41
C THR A 60 9.30 -1.78 7.45
N LEU A 61 9.13 -0.48 7.66
CA LEU A 61 9.86 0.57 6.93
C LEU A 61 11.39 0.44 7.08
N ALA A 62 11.84 -0.02 8.25
CA ALA A 62 13.26 -0.20 8.52
C ALA A 62 13.88 -1.28 7.61
N GLU A 63 13.19 -2.41 7.45
CA GLU A 63 13.64 -3.50 6.58
C GLU A 63 13.62 -3.09 5.11
N ALA A 64 12.56 -2.41 4.65
CA ALA A 64 12.48 -1.90 3.28
C ALA A 64 13.62 -0.91 2.99
N ARG A 65 13.87 0.04 3.89
CA ARG A 65 15.00 0.98 3.74
C ARG A 65 16.35 0.28 3.77
N GLN A 66 16.52 -0.75 4.60
CA GLN A 66 17.75 -1.55 4.61
C GLN A 66 17.92 -2.31 3.29
N GLN A 67 16.85 -2.84 2.71
CA GLN A 67 16.88 -3.47 1.40
C GLN A 67 17.26 -2.48 0.30
N GLY A 68 16.64 -1.30 0.24
CA GLY A 68 17.00 -0.25 -0.73
C GLY A 68 18.46 0.17 -0.61
N ARG A 69 18.99 0.30 0.61
CA ARG A 69 20.42 0.56 0.85
C ARG A 69 21.32 -0.58 0.37
N ARG A 70 20.95 -1.84 0.63
CA ARG A 70 21.70 -3.00 0.13
C ARG A 70 21.77 -3.03 -1.39
N ILE A 71 20.67 -2.74 -2.07
CA ILE A 71 20.64 -2.61 -3.53
C ILE A 71 21.65 -1.53 -3.94
N ALA A 72 21.51 -0.32 -3.42
CA ALA A 72 22.42 0.79 -3.70
C ALA A 72 23.91 0.43 -3.50
N ASP A 73 24.25 -0.21 -2.37
CA ASP A 73 25.62 -0.58 -2.03
C ASP A 73 26.20 -1.67 -2.94
N THR A 74 25.36 -2.58 -3.47
CA THR A 74 25.81 -3.76 -4.23
C THR A 74 25.78 -3.56 -5.73
N THR A 75 24.88 -2.72 -6.24
CA THR A 75 24.72 -2.47 -7.68
C THR A 75 25.27 -1.11 -8.11
N GLY A 76 25.55 -0.22 -7.16
CA GLY A 76 25.91 1.18 -7.45
C GLY A 76 24.69 2.07 -7.70
N GLU A 77 23.48 1.54 -7.50
CA GLU A 77 22.23 2.31 -7.48
C GLU A 77 22.17 3.28 -6.29
N LEU A 78 21.10 4.06 -6.23
CA LEU A 78 20.81 4.94 -5.11
C LEU A 78 19.30 4.99 -4.87
N ILE A 79 18.91 5.38 -3.65
CA ILE A 79 17.53 5.73 -3.37
C ILE A 79 17.26 7.11 -3.98
N GLY A 80 16.31 7.19 -4.91
CA GLY A 80 15.86 8.45 -5.51
C GLY A 80 14.69 9.08 -4.76
N ALA A 81 13.79 8.26 -4.23
CA ALA A 81 12.62 8.72 -3.50
C ALA A 81 12.10 7.69 -2.50
N THR A 82 11.35 8.16 -1.52
CA THR A 82 10.38 7.33 -0.79
C THR A 82 9.05 8.07 -0.74
N VAL A 83 7.99 7.43 -1.20
CA VAL A 83 6.61 7.95 -1.09
C VAL A 83 5.85 7.16 -0.04
N PHE A 84 4.88 7.82 0.58
CA PHE A 84 4.12 7.28 1.70
C PHE A 84 2.64 7.47 1.45
N GLU A 85 1.87 6.50 1.91
CA GLU A 85 0.42 6.51 1.82
C GLU A 85 -0.17 7.65 2.64
N ASP A 86 0.29 7.82 3.89
CA ASP A 86 -0.25 8.87 4.77
C ASP A 86 0.68 10.09 4.84
N ALA A 87 0.10 11.19 5.34
CA ALA A 87 0.86 12.35 5.77
C ALA A 87 1.86 11.99 6.90
N GLU A 88 2.82 12.87 7.15
CA GLU A 88 3.87 12.72 8.17
C GLU A 88 4.67 11.41 8.03
N TYR A 89 4.81 10.91 6.80
CA TYR A 89 5.52 9.67 6.47
C TYR A 89 4.90 8.42 7.10
N GLY A 90 3.58 8.42 7.31
CA GLY A 90 2.80 7.31 7.84
C GLY A 90 2.36 6.29 6.78
N GLY A 91 1.68 5.26 7.25
CA GLY A 91 1.08 4.22 6.40
C GLY A 91 2.11 3.34 5.69
N SER A 92 1.66 2.72 4.60
CA SER A 92 2.53 1.99 3.67
C SER A 92 3.57 2.92 3.02
N SER A 93 4.68 2.35 2.55
CA SER A 93 5.74 3.13 1.88
C SER A 93 6.29 2.44 0.64
N LEU A 94 6.66 3.22 -0.37
CA LEU A 94 7.38 2.75 -1.54
C LEU A 94 8.73 3.47 -1.65
N THR A 95 9.81 2.73 -1.44
CA THR A 95 11.19 3.19 -1.66
C THR A 95 11.60 2.88 -3.09
N ILE A 96 12.05 3.88 -3.83
CA ILE A 96 12.41 3.77 -5.24
C ILE A 96 13.93 3.88 -5.39
N THR A 97 14.57 2.85 -5.96
CA THR A 97 16.00 2.88 -6.33
C THR A 97 16.18 3.12 -7.82
N VAL A 98 17.21 3.88 -8.18
CA VAL A 98 17.54 4.26 -9.56
C VAL A 98 19.01 3.96 -9.88
N PRO A 99 19.34 3.66 -11.16
CA PRO A 99 20.69 3.30 -11.62
C PRO A 99 21.74 4.39 -11.44
N GLU A 100 21.33 5.66 -11.45
CA GLU A 100 22.25 6.79 -11.39
C GLU A 100 21.59 8.03 -10.76
N PRO A 101 22.39 8.96 -10.18
CA PRO A 101 21.85 10.19 -9.63
C PRO A 101 21.09 10.97 -10.70
N CYS A 102 19.89 11.48 -10.36
CA CYS A 102 19.09 12.22 -11.32
C CYS A 102 19.84 13.48 -11.81
N PRO A 103 20.13 13.61 -13.12
CA PRO A 103 20.82 14.75 -13.69
C PRO A 103 20.02 16.04 -13.62
N LYS A 104 20.67 17.17 -13.29
CA LYS A 104 20.00 18.49 -13.30
C LYS A 104 19.94 19.08 -14.70
N ASN A 105 19.06 18.51 -15.52
CA ASN A 105 18.92 18.79 -16.96
C ASN A 105 17.52 19.30 -17.37
N ASP A 106 16.67 19.65 -16.39
CA ASP A 106 15.28 20.10 -16.56
C ASP A 106 14.35 19.08 -17.25
N LYS A 107 14.66 17.79 -17.19
CA LYS A 107 13.84 16.69 -17.72
C LYS A 107 13.56 15.67 -16.61
N VAL A 108 12.50 14.90 -16.78
CA VAL A 108 12.27 13.70 -15.97
C VAL A 108 13.00 12.54 -16.63
N ASP A 109 13.96 11.98 -15.92
CA ASP A 109 14.84 10.91 -16.40
C ASP A 109 14.27 9.53 -16.08
N PHE A 110 13.54 9.39 -14.96
CA PHE A 110 12.88 8.14 -14.57
C PHE A 110 11.38 8.36 -14.40
N TRP A 111 10.58 7.59 -15.15
CA TRP A 111 9.12 7.58 -15.10
C TRP A 111 8.64 6.26 -14.52
N LEU A 112 7.77 6.33 -13.52
CA LEU A 112 7.25 5.18 -12.79
C LEU A 112 5.74 5.24 -12.74
N ASP A 113 5.08 4.45 -13.59
CA ASP A 113 3.65 4.22 -13.48
C ASP A 113 3.38 3.36 -12.24
N LEU A 114 2.50 3.84 -11.37
CA LEU A 114 2.16 3.15 -10.13
C LEU A 114 1.23 1.98 -10.42
N ASP A 115 1.39 0.91 -9.65
CA ASP A 115 0.45 -0.21 -9.70
C ASP A 115 -0.92 0.17 -9.10
N ASP A 116 -1.89 -0.72 -9.27
CA ASP A 116 -3.27 -0.49 -8.80
C ASP A 116 -3.34 -0.26 -7.29
N TYR A 117 -2.37 -0.77 -6.53
CA TYR A 117 -2.30 -0.50 -5.10
C TYR A 117 -1.84 0.93 -4.85
N TRP A 118 -0.75 1.40 -5.44
CA TRP A 118 -0.17 2.71 -5.15
C TRP A 118 -0.88 3.90 -5.81
N GLN A 119 -1.63 3.67 -6.89
CA GLN A 119 -2.39 4.73 -7.54
C GLN A 119 -3.36 5.40 -6.55
N ASN A 120 -3.34 6.73 -6.53
CA ASN A 120 -4.22 7.56 -5.73
C ASN A 120 -4.10 7.37 -4.21
N ARG A 121 -2.89 7.04 -3.71
CA ARG A 121 -2.64 6.87 -2.27
C ARG A 121 -1.55 7.76 -1.69
N ILE A 122 -0.75 8.44 -2.51
CA ILE A 122 0.42 9.17 -1.99
C ILE A 122 -0.02 10.47 -1.28
N SER A 123 0.38 10.61 -0.01
CA SER A 123 0.12 11.81 0.81
C SER A 123 1.38 12.47 1.37
N SER A 124 2.54 11.79 1.39
CA SER A 124 3.81 12.41 1.74
C SER A 124 5.00 11.83 0.98
N VAL A 125 6.10 12.59 0.90
CA VAL A 125 7.25 12.26 0.06
C VAL A 125 8.57 12.64 0.71
N GLN A 126 9.58 11.81 0.50
CA GLN A 126 10.97 12.09 0.84
C GLN A 126 11.80 12.00 -0.45
N ALA A 127 12.38 13.13 -0.85
CA ALA A 127 13.33 13.21 -1.94
C ALA A 127 14.74 12.87 -1.43
N TRP A 128 15.47 12.04 -2.17
CA TRP A 128 16.79 11.57 -1.78
C TRP A 128 17.84 11.84 -2.86
N SER A 129 19.10 11.89 -2.45
CA SER A 129 20.25 12.14 -3.34
C SER A 129 20.05 13.43 -4.15
N THR A 130 20.34 13.41 -5.45
CA THR A 130 20.06 14.53 -6.36
C THR A 130 18.66 14.46 -6.96
N CYS A 131 17.80 13.49 -6.62
CA CYS A 131 16.53 13.31 -7.29
C CYS A 131 15.43 14.25 -6.75
N TRP A 132 14.83 15.02 -7.65
CA TRP A 132 13.63 15.81 -7.44
C TRP A 132 12.42 14.96 -7.84
N VAL A 133 11.42 14.92 -6.97
CA VAL A 133 10.23 14.09 -7.16
C VAL A 133 9.10 14.92 -7.78
N TRP A 134 8.49 14.40 -8.83
CA TRP A 134 7.28 14.91 -9.44
C TRP A 134 6.17 13.90 -9.26
N LEU A 135 4.98 14.38 -8.92
CA LEU A 135 3.79 13.56 -8.74
C LEU A 135 2.77 13.96 -9.82
N TYR A 136 2.38 13.00 -10.64
CA TYR A 136 1.47 13.20 -11.76
C TYR A 136 0.13 12.53 -11.46
N PRO A 137 -0.98 13.28 -11.43
CA PRO A 137 -2.31 12.71 -11.46
C PRO A 137 -2.73 12.34 -12.89
N ASP A 138 -3.77 11.52 -13.01
CA ASP A 138 -4.32 11.08 -14.30
C ASP A 138 -4.79 12.24 -15.19
N SER A 139 -5.09 13.40 -14.59
CA SER A 139 -5.45 14.62 -15.33
C SER A 139 -4.31 15.24 -16.16
N GLY A 140 -3.07 14.75 -16.00
CA GLY A 140 -1.91 15.13 -16.82
C GLY A 140 -1.17 16.42 -16.41
N ASP A 141 -1.59 17.09 -15.34
CA ASP A 141 -0.80 18.15 -14.70
C ASP A 141 0.25 17.53 -13.75
N ARG A 142 0.91 18.30 -12.87
CA ARG A 142 1.83 17.76 -11.87
C ARG A 142 1.98 18.62 -10.63
N ALA A 143 2.37 17.99 -9.54
CA ALA A 143 2.86 18.65 -8.33
C ALA A 143 4.36 18.37 -8.14
N GLY A 144 5.06 19.32 -7.50
CA GLY A 144 6.51 19.31 -7.34
C GLY A 144 7.21 20.43 -8.13
N PRO A 145 8.54 20.35 -8.29
CA PRO A 145 9.40 19.27 -7.83
C PRO A 145 9.56 19.32 -6.31
N TYR A 146 9.38 18.19 -5.63
CA TYR A 146 9.76 18.03 -4.24
C TYR A 146 11.26 17.78 -4.18
N LYS A 147 12.00 18.73 -3.60
CA LYS A 147 13.47 18.70 -3.53
C LYS A 147 14.00 18.28 -2.16
N GLU A 148 13.09 18.21 -1.18
CA GLU A 148 13.35 17.91 0.22
C GLU A 148 12.20 17.03 0.74
N ASN A 149 12.27 16.65 2.02
CA ASN A 149 11.20 15.90 2.66
C ASN A 149 9.95 16.77 2.82
N HIS A 150 8.80 16.24 2.42
CA HIS A 150 7.52 16.93 2.46
C HIS A 150 6.49 16.05 3.17
N PRO A 151 6.13 16.35 4.44
CA PRO A 151 5.24 15.51 5.23
C PRO A 151 3.77 15.59 4.78
N ASP A 152 3.40 16.54 3.94
CA ASP A 152 2.05 16.65 3.35
C ASP A 152 2.20 17.19 1.93
N VAL A 153 1.92 16.41 0.89
CA VAL A 153 2.05 16.84 -0.52
C VAL A 153 1.05 17.95 -0.92
N GLY A 154 0.11 18.28 -0.03
CA GLY A 154 -0.89 19.30 -0.21
C GLY A 154 -2.14 18.79 -0.91
N SER A 155 -3.26 19.44 -0.62
CA SER A 155 -4.61 19.04 -1.04
C SER A 155 -4.78 18.91 -2.56
N TYR A 156 -3.92 19.54 -3.36
CA TYR A 156 -3.98 19.42 -4.80
C TYR A 156 -3.64 18.01 -5.28
N ILE A 157 -2.64 17.35 -4.72
CA ILE A 157 -2.13 16.07 -5.25
C ILE A 157 -2.30 14.89 -4.29
N ASN A 158 -2.68 15.16 -3.04
CA ASN A 158 -3.01 14.13 -2.04
C ASN A 158 -3.98 13.10 -2.63
N ASP A 159 -3.66 11.82 -2.52
CA ASP A 159 -4.49 10.71 -3.01
C ASP A 159 -4.88 10.80 -4.50
N ARG A 160 -4.01 11.39 -5.33
CA ARG A 160 -4.31 11.58 -6.76
C ARG A 160 -3.20 11.13 -7.70
N THR A 161 -2.05 10.72 -7.17
CA THR A 161 -0.88 10.39 -8.00
C THR A 161 -1.07 9.04 -8.68
N VAL A 162 -0.83 8.97 -9.99
CA VAL A 162 -0.80 7.72 -10.77
C VAL A 162 0.57 7.42 -11.37
N THR A 163 1.42 8.44 -11.53
CA THR A 163 2.79 8.30 -12.01
C THR A 163 3.74 9.15 -11.16
N VAL A 164 4.89 8.60 -10.82
CA VAL A 164 6.01 9.30 -10.17
C VAL A 164 7.11 9.57 -11.20
N GLY A 165 7.61 10.81 -11.23
CA GLY A 165 8.76 11.19 -12.05
C GLY A 165 9.95 11.61 -11.21
N LEU A 166 11.17 11.23 -11.59
CA LEU A 166 12.41 11.65 -10.95
C LEU A 166 13.31 12.43 -11.94
N SER A 167 13.87 13.55 -11.47
CA SER A 167 14.70 14.52 -12.24
C SER A 167 15.82 15.14 -11.40
#